data_AF-A0A7T4QSF9-F1
#
_entry.id   AF-A0A7T4QSF9-F1
#
_cell.length_a   1.000
_cell.length_b   1.000
_cell.length_c   1.000
_cell.angle_alpha   90.00
_cell.angle_beta   90.00
_cell.angle_gamma   90.00
#
_symmetry.space_group_name_H-M   'P 1'
#
loop_
_entity.id
_entity.type
_entity.pdbx_description
1 polymer ?
#
loop_
_entity_poly.entity_id
_entity_poly.type
_entity_poly.pdbx_seq_one_letter_code
_entity_poly.pdbx_strand_id
1 'polypeptide(L)'
;MINDLKILDESPEYTLGHVDEEIILVNKGEKIAKCIGDMYGNPYCGLIVNKVCIIGGQYLLIWDNQKITKLDTVGYIVQMRIMNDDLIEFLIDPWSKEASVWQLNLKDRIPCKISDFENLKNMPYTEEYTW
;
A
#
# COMPACT_ATOMS: atom_id res chain seq x y z
N MET A 1 17.36 -10.39 -9.67
CA MET A 1 15.90 -10.23 -9.48
C MET A 1 15.49 -10.20 -8.02
N ILE A 2 15.90 -11.13 -7.14
CA ILE A 2 15.57 -11.01 -5.69
C ILE A 2 16.47 -10.00 -4.94
N ASN A 3 17.72 -9.80 -5.36
CA ASN A 3 18.67 -8.96 -4.59
C ASN A 3 18.30 -7.48 -4.49
N ASP A 4 17.50 -6.96 -5.43
CA ASP A 4 17.10 -5.54 -5.47
C ASP A 4 15.67 -5.31 -4.97
N LEU A 5 15.00 -6.38 -4.51
CA LEU A 5 13.63 -6.32 -4.03
C LEU A 5 13.56 -5.53 -2.72
N LYS A 6 12.90 -4.38 -2.76
CA LYS A 6 12.53 -3.61 -1.57
C LYS A 6 11.24 -4.19 -1.00
N ILE A 7 11.35 -4.87 0.13
CA ILE A 7 10.23 -5.55 0.78
C ILE A 7 9.31 -4.49 1.42
N LEU A 8 8.01 -4.62 1.15
CA LEU A 8 6.95 -3.82 1.77
C LEU A 8 6.27 -4.58 2.90
N ASP A 9 5.99 -5.89 2.70
CA ASP A 9 5.45 -6.76 3.74
C ASP A 9 5.69 -8.25 3.43
N GLU A 10 5.56 -9.11 4.44
CA GLU A 10 5.74 -10.55 4.32
C GLU A 10 4.70 -11.37 5.11
N SER A 11 4.21 -12.44 4.48
CA SER A 11 3.48 -13.53 5.14
C SER A 11 4.24 -14.86 4.99
N PRO A 12 3.78 -15.95 5.63
CA PRO A 12 4.33 -17.28 5.38
C PRO A 12 4.28 -17.71 3.89
N GLU A 13 3.26 -17.29 3.15
CA GLU A 13 3.06 -17.65 1.74
C GLU A 13 3.66 -16.65 0.74
N TYR A 14 3.69 -15.36 1.10
CA TYR A 14 4.04 -14.30 0.17
C TYR A 14 5.12 -13.36 0.70
N THR A 15 5.97 -12.86 -0.19
CA THR A 15 6.74 -11.62 0.01
C THR A 15 6.21 -10.61 -0.99
N LEU A 16 5.80 -9.45 -0.48
CA LEU A 16 5.36 -8.32 -1.30
C LEU A 16 6.44 -7.25 -1.26
N GLY A 17 6.80 -6.74 -2.43
CA GLY A 17 7.81 -5.69 -2.54
C GLY A 17 7.79 -5.03 -3.90
N HIS A 18 8.85 -4.27 -4.18
CA HIS A 18 9.02 -3.62 -5.46
C HIS A 18 10.48 -3.57 -5.89
N VAL A 19 10.70 -3.47 -7.21
CA VAL A 19 11.99 -3.15 -7.83
C VAL A 19 11.73 -1.94 -8.71
N ASP A 20 12.31 -0.81 -8.34
CA ASP A 20 11.93 0.50 -8.88
C ASP A 20 10.40 0.68 -8.84
N GLU A 21 9.78 0.95 -9.98
CA GLU A 21 8.34 1.15 -10.14
C GLU A 21 7.53 -0.17 -10.23
N GLU A 22 8.19 -1.32 -10.43
CA GLU A 22 7.52 -2.61 -10.59
C GLU A 22 7.13 -3.22 -9.24
N ILE A 23 5.87 -3.59 -9.08
CA ILE A 23 5.34 -4.28 -7.90
C ILE A 23 5.51 -5.79 -8.08
N ILE A 24 6.29 -6.39 -7.20
CA ILE A 24 6.66 -7.80 -7.25
C ILE A 24 5.98 -8.56 -6.10
N LEU A 25 5.27 -9.63 -6.47
CA LEU A 25 4.75 -10.62 -5.53
C LEU A 25 5.53 -11.93 -5.69
N VAL A 26 6.16 -12.38 -4.62
CA VAL A 26 6.85 -13.68 -4.58
C VAL A 26 5.97 -14.68 -3.85
N ASN A 27 5.54 -15.74 -4.55
CA ASN A 27 4.91 -16.90 -3.95
C ASN A 27 6.01 -17.85 -3.44
N LYS A 28 6.13 -17.96 -2.11
CA LYS A 28 7.18 -18.76 -1.44
C LYS A 28 7.00 -20.26 -1.67
N GLY A 29 5.76 -20.74 -1.80
CA GLY A 29 5.44 -22.14 -2.03
C GLY A 29 5.77 -22.60 -3.45
N GLU A 30 5.40 -21.79 -4.44
CA GLU A 30 5.67 -22.07 -5.86
C GLU A 30 7.10 -21.70 -6.29
N LYS A 31 7.79 -20.89 -5.47
CA LYS A 31 9.10 -20.29 -5.78
C LYS A 31 9.06 -19.45 -7.06
N ILE A 32 7.94 -18.75 -7.28
CA ILE A 32 7.71 -17.89 -8.44
C ILE A 32 7.60 -16.45 -7.96
N ALA A 33 8.32 -15.55 -8.64
CA ALA A 33 8.12 -14.11 -8.55
C ALA A 33 7.30 -13.64 -9.75
N LYS A 34 6.32 -12.79 -9.49
CA LYS A 34 5.44 -12.23 -10.52
C LYS A 34 5.36 -10.71 -10.36
N CYS A 35 5.54 -9.99 -11.46
CA CYS A 35 5.14 -8.58 -11.52
C CYS A 35 3.60 -8.50 -11.58
N ILE A 36 3.00 -7.85 -10.57
CA ILE A 36 1.55 -7.71 -10.42
C ILE A 36 1.06 -6.30 -10.75
N GLY A 37 1.96 -5.40 -11.15
CA GLY A 37 1.65 -4.05 -11.58
C GLY A 37 2.87 -3.14 -11.50
N ASP A 38 2.66 -1.88 -11.82
CA ASP A 38 3.64 -0.80 -11.80
C ASP A 38 3.02 0.46 -11.22
N MET A 39 3.81 1.40 -10.71
CA MET A 39 3.29 2.69 -10.26
C MET A 39 4.21 3.81 -10.72
N TYR A 40 3.70 4.99 -11.04
CA TYR A 40 4.57 6.12 -11.27
C TYR A 40 5.18 6.57 -9.94
N GLY A 41 6.51 6.60 -9.90
CA GLY A 41 7.25 6.63 -8.64
C GLY A 41 7.17 5.31 -7.88
N ASN A 42 8.06 5.14 -6.91
CA ASN A 42 8.10 3.91 -6.12
C ASN A 42 6.85 3.78 -5.25
N PRO A 43 6.35 2.54 -5.05
CA PRO A 43 5.46 2.24 -3.94
C PRO A 43 6.04 2.75 -2.61
N TYR A 44 5.20 3.35 -1.77
CA TYR A 44 5.61 3.86 -0.46
C TYR A 44 5.34 2.87 0.66
N CYS A 45 4.27 2.09 0.54
CA CYS A 45 3.82 1.18 1.59
C CYS A 45 3.08 -0.02 1.01
N GLY A 46 2.98 -1.09 1.78
CA GLY A 46 2.19 -2.26 1.42
C GLY A 46 1.92 -3.14 2.63
N LEU A 47 0.89 -3.97 2.54
CA LEU A 47 0.46 -4.90 3.58
C LEU A 47 -0.10 -6.17 2.97
N ILE A 48 -0.02 -7.28 3.70
CA ILE A 48 -0.63 -8.56 3.38
C ILE A 48 -1.64 -8.90 4.49
N VAL A 49 -2.92 -8.98 4.15
CA VAL A 49 -4.00 -9.34 5.07
C VAL A 49 -4.73 -10.55 4.50
N ASN A 50 -4.69 -11.70 5.19
CA ASN A 50 -5.38 -12.92 4.76
C ASN A 50 -5.11 -13.28 3.28
N LYS A 51 -3.85 -13.23 2.85
CA LYS A 51 -3.39 -13.49 1.45
C LYS A 51 -3.77 -12.42 0.42
N VAL A 52 -4.49 -11.38 0.82
CA VAL A 52 -4.71 -10.18 0.02
C VAL A 52 -3.50 -9.27 0.17
N CYS A 53 -2.89 -8.88 -0.94
CA CYS A 53 -1.79 -7.94 -0.97
C CYS A 53 -2.31 -6.56 -1.34
N ILE A 54 -2.01 -5.54 -0.54
CA ILE A 54 -2.38 -4.15 -0.79
C ILE A 54 -1.11 -3.31 -0.90
N ILE A 55 -1.03 -2.45 -1.90
CA ILE A 55 0.11 -1.57 -2.17
C ILE A 55 -0.39 -0.14 -2.29
N GLY A 56 0.30 0.78 -1.62
CA GLY A 56 0.06 2.22 -1.69
C GLY A 56 1.21 2.97 -2.32
N GLY A 57 0.85 3.95 -3.13
CA GLY A 57 1.75 4.91 -3.74
C GLY A 57 0.88 5.92 -4.48
N GLN A 58 1.04 6.04 -5.79
CA GLN A 58 0.17 6.90 -6.60
C GLN A 58 -1.33 6.54 -6.51
N TYR A 59 -1.65 5.25 -6.34
CA TYR A 59 -2.99 4.71 -6.24
C TYR A 59 -2.98 3.49 -5.29
N LEU A 60 -4.13 2.87 -5.02
CA LEU A 60 -4.17 1.58 -4.32
C LEU A 60 -4.18 0.44 -5.32
N LEU A 61 -3.18 -0.44 -5.26
CA LEU A 61 -3.20 -1.73 -5.97
C LEU A 61 -3.55 -2.83 -4.98
N ILE A 62 -4.56 -3.63 -5.32
CA ILE A 62 -5.01 -4.75 -4.54
C ILE A 62 -4.86 -6.00 -5.39
N TRP A 63 -4.08 -6.96 -4.91
CA TRP A 63 -3.99 -8.29 -5.49
C TRP A 63 -4.68 -9.30 -4.57
N ASP A 64 -5.59 -10.07 -5.13
CA ASP A 64 -6.35 -11.11 -4.43
C ASP A 64 -6.66 -12.25 -5.40
N ASN A 65 -6.15 -13.44 -5.10
CA ASN A 65 -6.37 -14.66 -5.87
C ASN A 65 -6.21 -14.45 -7.39
N GLN A 66 -5.05 -13.92 -7.80
CA GLN A 66 -4.68 -13.62 -9.19
C GLN A 66 -5.46 -12.47 -9.86
N LYS A 67 -6.41 -11.83 -9.16
CA LYS A 67 -7.09 -10.64 -9.65
C LYS A 67 -6.40 -9.38 -9.13
N ILE A 68 -6.37 -8.36 -9.96
CA ILE A 68 -5.83 -7.04 -9.63
C ILE A 68 -6.97 -6.04 -9.70
N THR A 69 -7.13 -5.28 -8.62
CA THR A 69 -8.02 -4.11 -8.56
C THR A 69 -7.14 -2.88 -8.32
N LYS A 70 -7.29 -1.86 -9.17
CA LYS A 70 -6.68 -0.56 -8.97
C LYS A 70 -7.76 0.43 -8.53
N LEU A 71 -7.50 1.20 -7.49
CA LEU A 71 -8.40 2.25 -7.00
C LEU A 71 -7.63 3.57 -6.99
N ASP A 72 -8.11 4.53 -7.77
CA ASP A 72 -7.55 5.89 -7.76
C ASP A 72 -7.86 6.57 -6.43
N THR A 73 -6.91 7.37 -5.94
CA THR A 73 -7.02 8.13 -4.70
C THR A 73 -6.83 9.62 -4.96
N VAL A 74 -7.20 10.44 -3.97
CA VAL A 74 -7.05 11.91 -4.06
C VAL A 74 -5.59 12.39 -3.94
N GLY A 75 -4.66 11.50 -3.60
CA GLY A 75 -3.24 11.78 -3.44
C GLY A 75 -2.44 10.51 -3.18
N TYR A 76 -1.14 10.67 -2.95
CA TYR A 76 -0.23 9.53 -2.70
C TYR A 76 -0.53 8.88 -1.35
N ILE A 77 -0.63 7.56 -1.34
CA ILE A 77 -0.73 6.75 -0.13
C ILE A 77 0.67 6.45 0.38
N VAL A 78 0.98 6.94 1.58
CA VAL A 78 2.36 6.90 2.11
C VAL A 78 2.53 5.94 3.28
N GLN A 79 1.46 5.62 4.01
CA GLN A 79 1.46 4.66 5.11
C GLN A 79 0.13 3.90 5.17
N MET A 80 0.18 2.69 5.74
CA MET A 80 -1.00 1.86 5.98
C MET A 80 -0.88 1.11 7.31
N ARG A 81 -2.03 0.73 7.90
CA ARG A 81 -2.09 -0.18 9.04
C ARG A 81 -3.28 -1.12 8.95
N ILE A 82 -3.12 -2.32 9.49
CA ILE A 82 -4.18 -3.31 9.63
C ILE A 82 -5.01 -2.93 10.85
N MET A 83 -6.33 -2.76 10.67
CA MET A 83 -7.25 -2.56 11.79
C MET A 83 -7.87 -3.89 12.24
N ASN A 84 -8.17 -4.75 11.28
CA ASN A 84 -8.59 -6.15 11.47
C ASN A 84 -8.50 -6.90 10.13
N ASP A 85 -8.97 -8.15 10.12
CA ASP A 85 -8.95 -9.07 8.98
C ASP A 85 -9.64 -8.57 7.70
N ASP A 86 -10.57 -7.61 7.81
CA ASP A 86 -11.35 -7.08 6.69
C ASP A 86 -11.14 -5.59 6.47
N LEU A 87 -10.38 -4.91 7.32
CA LEU A 87 -10.29 -3.45 7.35
C LEU A 87 -8.85 -2.98 7.52
N ILE A 88 -8.43 -2.11 6.60
CA ILE A 88 -7.18 -1.37 6.73
C ILE A 88 -7.47 0.12 6.79
N GLU A 89 -6.51 0.85 7.35
CA GLU A 89 -6.43 2.31 7.23
C GLU A 89 -5.21 2.70 6.42
N PHE A 90 -5.30 3.84 5.74
CA PHE A 90 -4.18 4.40 4.99
C PHE A 90 -4.17 5.93 5.05
N LEU A 91 -2.95 6.49 4.96
CA LEU A 91 -2.69 7.91 5.02
C LEU A 91 -2.37 8.46 3.64
N ILE A 92 -3.12 9.49 3.23
CA ILE A 92 -2.78 10.34 2.10
C ILE A 92 -1.70 11.34 2.54
N ASP A 93 -0.70 11.57 1.69
CA ASP A 93 0.46 12.46 1.90
C ASP A 93 0.17 13.58 2.92
N PRO A 94 0.77 13.51 4.13
CA PRO A 94 0.41 14.37 5.23
C PRO A 94 0.94 15.81 5.12
N TRP A 95 1.79 16.10 4.13
CA TRP A 95 2.21 17.48 3.79
C TRP A 95 1.36 18.10 2.68
N SER A 96 0.53 17.29 2.01
CA SER A 96 -0.33 17.79 0.95
C SER A 96 -1.56 18.52 1.50
N LYS A 97 -2.20 19.32 0.64
CA LYS A 97 -3.51 19.92 0.95
C LYS A 97 -4.64 18.89 1.11
N GLU A 98 -4.43 17.66 0.65
CA GLU A 98 -5.41 16.56 0.72
C GLU A 98 -5.10 15.58 1.87
N ALA A 99 -4.18 15.95 2.78
CA ALA A 99 -3.76 15.14 3.91
C ALA A 99 -4.96 14.61 4.70
N SER A 100 -5.12 13.29 4.70
CA SER A 100 -6.32 12.65 5.25
C SER A 100 -6.10 11.18 5.53
N VAL A 101 -6.88 10.68 6.48
CA VAL A 101 -6.92 9.26 6.83
C VAL A 101 -8.14 8.63 6.20
N TRP A 102 -7.94 7.48 5.58
CA TRP A 102 -8.96 6.72 4.89
C TRP A 102 -9.01 5.29 5.41
N GLN A 103 -10.18 4.68 5.31
CA GLN A 103 -10.41 3.26 5.56
C GLN A 103 -10.74 2.56 4.25
N LEU A 104 -10.36 1.29 4.17
CA LEU A 104 -10.73 0.40 3.08
C LEU A 104 -11.21 -0.92 3.67
N ASN A 105 -12.47 -1.27 3.37
CA ASN A 105 -12.96 -2.61 3.60
C ASN A 105 -12.52 -3.53 2.44
N LEU A 106 -11.86 -4.64 2.78
CA LEU A 106 -11.27 -5.56 1.80
C LEU A 106 -12.32 -6.42 1.08
N LYS A 107 -13.56 -6.48 1.57
CA LYS A 107 -14.65 -7.22 0.91
C LYS A 107 -15.31 -6.40 -0.19
N ASP A 108 -15.69 -5.16 0.09
CA ASP A 108 -16.39 -4.30 -0.86
C ASP A 108 -15.44 -3.46 -1.74
N ARG A 109 -14.18 -3.30 -1.32
CA ARG A 109 -13.14 -2.53 -2.01
C ARG A 109 -13.51 -1.05 -2.18
N ILE A 110 -14.29 -0.49 -1.26
CA ILE A 110 -14.73 0.91 -1.29
C ILE A 110 -13.92 1.70 -0.26
N PRO A 111 -13.03 2.62 -0.68
CA PRO A 111 -12.32 3.48 0.25
C PRO A 111 -13.23 4.61 0.74
N CYS A 112 -13.17 4.91 2.04
CA CYS A 112 -13.89 6.02 2.65
C CYS A 112 -12.96 6.88 3.51
N LYS A 113 -13.08 8.20 3.39
CA LYS A 113 -12.34 9.14 4.24
C LYS A 113 -12.94 9.11 5.64
N ILE A 114 -12.10 8.94 6.66
CA ILE A 114 -12.53 8.94 8.06
C ILE A 114 -12.17 10.22 8.81
N SER A 115 -11.08 10.89 8.43
CA SER A 115 -10.71 12.18 8.99
C SER A 115 -9.74 12.95 8.09
N ASP A 116 -9.64 14.25 8.31
CA ASP A 116 -8.47 15.03 7.87
C ASP A 116 -7.24 14.65 8.73
N PHE A 117 -6.03 14.88 8.21
CA PHE A 117 -4.78 14.72 8.95
C PHE A 117 -3.99 16.02 8.91
N GLU A 118 -4.06 16.80 9.99
CA GLU A 118 -3.50 18.15 10.02
C GLU A 118 -2.16 18.23 10.77
N ASN A 119 -1.69 17.11 11.36
CA ASN A 119 -0.58 17.10 12.30
C ASN A 119 0.76 17.57 11.71
N LEU A 120 0.98 17.33 10.42
CA LEU A 120 2.21 17.69 9.71
C LEU A 120 2.02 18.85 8.73
N LYS A 121 0.84 19.46 8.73
CA LYS A 121 0.54 20.57 7.84
C LYS A 121 1.41 21.77 8.17
N ASN A 122 2.05 22.32 7.13
CA ASN A 122 3.03 23.40 7.23
C ASN A 122 4.29 23.07 8.05
N MET A 123 4.51 21.81 8.44
CA MET A 123 5.78 21.37 9.01
C MET A 123 6.79 21.11 7.88
N PRO A 124 8.10 21.24 8.13
CA PRO A 124 9.12 20.75 7.20
C PRO A 124 8.92 19.26 6.90
N TYR A 125 9.28 18.85 5.68
CA TYR A 125 9.25 17.44 5.29
C TYR A 125 10.23 16.60 6.13
N THR A 126 9.80 15.41 6.53
CA THR A 126 10.62 14.38 7.17
C THR A 126 10.21 13.00 6.68
N GLU A 127 11.16 12.07 6.59
CA GLU A 127 10.86 10.67 6.24
C GLU A 127 10.28 9.90 7.43
N GLU A 128 10.62 10.30 8.65
CA GLU A 128 10.17 9.67 9.89
C GLU A 128 9.09 10.52 10.57
N TYR A 129 7.89 9.94 10.73
CA TYR A 129 6.76 10.56 11.41
C TYR A 129 5.75 9.51 11.90
N THR A 130 4.82 9.93 12.77
CA THR A 130 3.80 9.07 13.38
C THR A 130 2.40 9.54 12.99
N TRP A 131 1.51 8.57 12.77
CA TRP A 131 0.08 8.74 12.53
C TRP A 131 -0.72 7.70 13.33
#